data_AF-A0A4Q2MAQ6-F1
#
_entry.id   AF-A0A4Q2MAQ6-F1
#
_cell.length_a   1.000
_cell.length_b   1.000
_cell.length_c   1.000
_cell.angle_alpha   90.00
_cell.angle_beta   90.00
_cell.angle_gamma   90.00
#
_symmetry.space_group_name_H-M   'P 1'
#
loop_
_entity.id
_entity.type
_entity.pdbx_description
1 polymer ?
#
loop_
_entity_poly.entity_id
_entity_poly.type
_entity_poly.pdbx_seq_one_letter_code
_entity_poly.pdbx_strand_id
1 'polypeptide(L)'
;MTAPPVVFAENASLAGIRLTDDIAGWLTEHWPEVSAVALDHATQTNEPARCATLLPVLTSIPGPLALLEVGASAGLCLFPDRYSYRYSDGTELDPPIGPSSVVIECEVAGDVPLPDRLPEVVWRRGIDLHPLDIADADDVDWLDALIWPEHDDRRRRLHDAVGIVQAEPPQIDTGDLVYRIEQTIAEAPEDATLVVFHAAVLAYLPRDRRARFVELVRESRARWISAEARGIVPGIPEPDGGEAGDFLLALDARPLAFVQPHGRAIRWSATP
;
A
#
# COMPACT_ATOMS: atom_id res chain seq x y z
N MET A 1 -14.30 1.88 -15.97
CA MET A 1 -14.89 1.09 -14.87
C MET A 1 -14.93 -0.36 -15.31
N THR A 2 -13.85 -1.09 -15.10
CA THR A 2 -13.77 -2.54 -15.27
C THR A 2 -13.41 -3.12 -13.90
N ALA A 3 -14.42 -3.23 -13.05
CA ALA A 3 -14.40 -4.07 -11.86
C ALA A 3 -15.69 -4.91 -11.89
N PRO A 4 -15.66 -6.03 -12.63
CA PRO A 4 -16.39 -7.19 -12.09
C PRO A 4 -15.70 -8.57 -12.05
N PRO A 5 -14.80 -9.04 -12.94
CA PRO A 5 -14.47 -10.48 -12.97
C PRO A 5 -13.64 -10.97 -11.79
N VAL A 6 -12.79 -10.11 -11.21
CA VAL A 6 -11.84 -10.51 -10.18
C VAL A 6 -12.49 -10.67 -8.80
N VAL A 7 -13.38 -9.76 -8.40
CA VAL A 7 -14.21 -9.93 -7.20
C VAL A 7 -15.02 -11.22 -7.26
N PHE A 8 -15.57 -11.58 -8.41
CA PHE A 8 -16.35 -12.82 -8.52
C PHE A 8 -15.48 -14.10 -8.52
N ALA A 9 -14.32 -14.08 -9.17
CA ALA A 9 -13.37 -15.19 -9.13
C ALA A 9 -12.77 -15.42 -7.74
N GLU A 10 -12.51 -14.33 -7.02
CA GLU A 10 -12.07 -14.32 -5.61
C GLU A 10 -13.07 -15.03 -4.71
N ASN A 11 -14.30 -14.52 -4.67
CA ASN A 11 -15.37 -15.05 -3.84
C ASN A 11 -15.70 -16.52 -4.18
N ALA A 12 -15.60 -16.90 -5.46
CA ALA A 12 -15.73 -18.28 -5.91
C ALA A 12 -14.69 -19.20 -5.27
N SER A 13 -13.41 -18.81 -5.35
CA SER A 13 -12.29 -19.59 -4.84
C SER A 13 -12.42 -19.85 -3.34
N LEU A 14 -12.78 -18.81 -2.57
CA LEU A 14 -12.91 -18.90 -1.11
C LEU A 14 -14.13 -19.67 -0.66
N ALA A 15 -15.22 -19.63 -1.44
CA ALA A 15 -16.35 -20.53 -1.24
C ALA A 15 -16.03 -22.00 -1.61
N GLY A 16 -14.80 -22.29 -2.09
CA GLY A 16 -14.39 -23.62 -2.52
C GLY A 16 -14.96 -24.03 -3.88
N ILE A 17 -15.42 -23.06 -4.68
CA ILE A 17 -16.16 -23.29 -5.91
C ILE A 17 -15.30 -22.90 -7.12
N ARG A 18 -15.16 -23.81 -8.08
CA ARG A 18 -14.38 -23.54 -9.29
C ARG A 18 -15.23 -22.83 -10.33
N LEU A 19 -14.74 -21.70 -10.83
CA LEU A 19 -15.33 -21.02 -11.98
C LEU A 19 -15.34 -21.90 -13.23
N THR A 20 -16.33 -21.67 -14.09
CA THR A 20 -16.43 -22.27 -15.43
C THR A 20 -16.43 -21.18 -16.49
N ASP A 21 -16.35 -21.58 -17.76
CA ASP A 21 -16.36 -20.65 -18.90
C ASP A 21 -17.70 -19.90 -19.03
N ASP A 22 -18.80 -20.43 -18.49
CA ASP A 22 -20.09 -19.72 -18.36
C ASP A 22 -20.21 -19.03 -17.01
N ILE A 23 -19.50 -17.91 -16.86
CA ILE A 23 -19.46 -17.13 -15.62
C ILE A 23 -20.86 -16.65 -15.21
N ALA A 24 -21.75 -16.33 -16.16
CA ALA A 24 -23.08 -15.80 -15.85
C ALA A 24 -24.02 -16.88 -15.30
N GLY A 25 -24.05 -18.05 -15.95
CA GLY A 25 -24.80 -19.20 -15.44
C GLY A 25 -24.26 -19.67 -14.10
N TRP A 26 -22.94 -19.76 -13.98
CA TRP A 26 -22.26 -20.13 -12.74
C TRP A 26 -22.55 -19.16 -11.59
N LEU A 27 -22.45 -17.84 -11.83
CA LEU A 27 -22.73 -16.84 -10.80
C LEU A 27 -24.18 -16.89 -10.33
N THR A 28 -25.11 -17.21 -11.23
CA THR A 28 -26.53 -17.37 -10.88
C THR A 28 -26.74 -18.57 -9.98
N GLU A 29 -26.05 -19.68 -10.24
CA GLU A 29 -26.11 -20.92 -9.45
C GLU A 29 -25.47 -20.75 -8.06
N HIS A 30 -24.35 -20.04 -7.97
CA HIS A 30 -23.53 -19.89 -6.75
C HIS A 30 -23.65 -18.50 -6.10
N TRP A 31 -24.67 -17.73 -6.47
CA TRP A 31 -24.85 -16.37 -5.94
C TRP A 31 -24.94 -16.32 -4.41
N PRO A 32 -25.65 -17.23 -3.71
CA PRO A 32 -25.76 -17.17 -2.25
C PRO A 32 -24.39 -17.22 -1.56
N GLU A 33 -23.49 -18.09 -2.00
CA GLU A 33 -22.14 -18.25 -1.44
C GLU A 33 -21.25 -17.07 -1.81
N VAL A 34 -21.25 -16.67 -3.09
CA VAL A 34 -20.43 -15.55 -3.59
C VAL A 34 -20.82 -14.23 -2.93
N SER A 35 -22.12 -13.98 -2.81
CA SER A 35 -22.62 -12.74 -2.20
C SER A 35 -22.39 -12.69 -0.69
N ALA A 36 -22.41 -13.83 -0.01
CA ALA A 36 -22.07 -13.89 1.41
C ALA A 36 -20.63 -13.43 1.66
N VAL A 37 -19.66 -13.96 0.91
CA VAL A 37 -18.25 -13.55 1.03
C VAL A 37 -18.07 -12.08 0.62
N ALA A 38 -18.69 -11.65 -0.50
CA ALA A 38 -18.56 -10.28 -1.02
C ALA A 38 -19.17 -9.20 -0.11
N LEU A 39 -20.16 -9.57 0.73
CA LEU A 39 -20.78 -8.66 1.70
C LEU A 39 -20.01 -8.62 3.02
N ASP A 40 -19.22 -9.65 3.31
CA ASP A 40 -18.44 -9.78 4.53
C ASP A 40 -17.04 -9.17 4.39
N HIS A 41 -16.46 -9.21 3.18
CA HIS A 41 -15.10 -8.73 2.90
C HIS A 41 -15.09 -7.47 2.04
N ALA A 42 -14.09 -6.62 2.27
CA ALA A 42 -13.79 -5.46 1.43
C ALA A 42 -12.52 -5.70 0.60
N THR A 43 -12.47 -5.19 -0.62
CA THR A 43 -11.23 -5.20 -1.41
C THR A 43 -10.14 -4.42 -0.68
N GLN A 44 -9.08 -5.10 -0.27
CA GLN A 44 -7.97 -4.55 0.51
C GLN A 44 -6.62 -4.93 -0.12
N THR A 45 -6.35 -4.43 -1.32
CA THR A 45 -5.09 -4.70 -2.01
C THR A 45 -3.90 -4.15 -1.20
N ASN A 46 -3.17 -5.04 -0.52
CA ASN A 46 -1.94 -4.74 0.19
C ASN A 46 -0.74 -5.17 -0.67
N GLU A 47 -0.18 -4.24 -1.44
CA GLU A 47 0.85 -4.53 -2.45
C GLU A 47 2.24 -4.09 -1.96
N PRO A 48 3.14 -5.03 -1.56
CA PRO A 48 4.49 -4.70 -1.08
C PRO A 48 5.31 -3.90 -2.09
N ALA A 49 5.06 -4.09 -3.39
CA ALA A 49 5.79 -3.39 -4.44
C ALA A 49 5.62 -1.86 -4.39
N ARG A 50 4.55 -1.34 -3.74
CA ARG A 50 4.38 0.10 -3.51
C ARG A 50 5.54 0.71 -2.70
N CYS A 51 6.24 -0.08 -1.88
CA CYS A 51 7.42 0.39 -1.17
C CYS A 51 8.50 0.95 -2.12
N ALA A 52 8.64 0.43 -3.34
CA ALA A 52 9.66 0.92 -4.28
C ALA A 52 9.43 2.37 -4.71
N THR A 53 8.18 2.83 -4.74
CA THR A 53 7.84 4.20 -5.11
C THR A 53 7.87 5.14 -3.91
N LEU A 54 7.66 4.61 -2.69
CA LEU A 54 7.81 5.34 -1.44
C LEU A 54 9.28 5.55 -1.04
N LEU A 55 10.16 4.60 -1.39
CA LEU A 55 11.54 4.55 -0.92
C LEU A 55 12.34 5.85 -1.16
N PRO A 56 12.32 6.49 -2.35
CA PRO A 56 13.07 7.73 -2.58
C PRO A 56 12.65 8.86 -1.64
N VAL A 57 11.36 8.90 -1.28
CA VAL A 57 10.80 9.91 -0.38
C VAL A 57 11.16 9.58 1.07
N LEU A 58 11.00 8.32 1.48
CA LEU A 58 11.34 7.86 2.83
C LEU A 58 12.80 8.13 3.17
N THR A 59 13.74 7.85 2.25
CA THR A 59 15.17 8.08 2.48
C THR A 59 15.59 9.54 2.43
N SER A 60 14.76 10.42 1.87
CA SER A 60 14.98 11.88 1.92
C SER A 60 14.65 12.49 3.29
N ILE A 61 13.92 11.75 4.14
CA ILE A 61 13.53 12.17 5.48
C ILE A 61 14.63 11.76 6.48
N PRO A 62 15.08 12.67 7.37
CA PRO A 62 16.09 12.32 8.38
C PRO A 62 15.64 11.16 9.28
N GLY A 63 16.45 10.11 9.37
CA GLY A 63 16.20 8.93 10.19
C GLY A 63 16.68 9.06 11.65
N PRO A 64 16.39 8.04 12.49
CA PRO A 64 15.59 6.86 12.17
C PRO A 64 14.11 7.19 11.97
N LEU A 65 13.38 6.35 11.22
CA LEU A 65 11.97 6.57 10.90
C LEU A 65 11.04 5.78 11.84
N ALA A 66 9.95 6.43 12.22
CA ALA A 66 8.77 5.80 12.82
C ALA A 66 7.64 5.82 11.80
N LEU A 67 7.24 4.67 11.28
CA LEU A 67 6.25 4.55 10.20
C LEU A 67 4.85 4.27 10.74
N LEU A 68 3.89 5.12 10.35
CA LEU A 68 2.46 4.92 10.55
C LEU A 68 1.76 4.81 9.18
N GLU A 69 1.29 3.63 8.82
CA GLU A 69 0.45 3.43 7.63
C GLU A 69 -1.03 3.59 7.99
N VAL A 70 -1.79 4.39 7.24
CA VAL A 70 -3.26 4.37 7.32
C VAL A 70 -3.85 3.65 6.11
N GLY A 71 -4.82 2.77 6.35
CA GLY A 71 -5.25 1.76 5.37
C GLY A 71 -4.24 0.62 5.25
N ALA A 72 -3.67 0.20 6.39
CA ALA A 72 -2.53 -0.71 6.40
C ALA A 72 -2.87 -2.14 5.92
N SER A 73 -4.14 -2.55 5.92
CA SER A 73 -4.54 -3.94 5.67
C SER A 73 -3.75 -4.91 6.58
N ALA A 74 -2.89 -5.76 6.03
CA ALA A 74 -1.99 -6.65 6.78
C ALA A 74 -0.61 -6.04 7.09
N GLY A 75 -0.38 -4.78 6.75
CA GLY A 75 0.84 -4.03 7.08
C GLY A 75 2.04 -4.35 6.20
N LEU A 76 1.85 -4.93 5.01
CA LEU A 76 2.97 -5.31 4.13
C LEU A 76 3.81 -4.10 3.67
N CYS A 77 3.24 -2.90 3.59
CA CYS A 77 3.99 -1.70 3.21
C CYS A 77 4.79 -1.07 4.37
N LEU A 78 4.68 -1.59 5.60
CA LEU A 78 5.43 -1.11 6.78
C LEU A 78 6.88 -1.63 6.83
N PHE A 79 7.31 -2.45 5.86
CA PHE A 79 8.62 -3.10 5.83
C PHE A 79 9.53 -2.65 4.69
N PRO A 80 9.58 -1.34 4.33
CA PRO A 80 10.40 -0.91 3.21
C PRO A 80 11.90 -1.17 3.43
N ASP A 81 12.35 -1.33 4.67
CA ASP A 81 13.72 -1.67 5.07
C ASP A 81 14.06 -3.16 5.00
N ARG A 82 13.08 -4.04 4.75
CA ARG A 82 13.26 -5.51 4.74
C ARG A 82 13.13 -6.13 3.34
N TYR A 83 12.85 -5.32 2.32
CA TYR A 83 12.74 -5.78 0.94
C TYR A 83 13.97 -5.39 0.12
N SER A 84 14.24 -6.16 -0.93
CA SER A 84 15.26 -5.87 -1.93
C SER A 84 14.62 -5.11 -3.09
N TYR A 85 15.34 -4.14 -3.66
CA TYR A 85 14.86 -3.29 -4.75
C TYR A 85 15.81 -3.35 -5.93
N ARG A 86 15.24 -3.38 -7.13
CA ARG A 86 15.95 -3.36 -8.41
C ARG A 86 15.31 -2.32 -9.30
N TYR A 87 15.98 -1.20 -9.51
CA TYR A 87 15.49 -0.11 -10.35
C TYR A 87 16.05 -0.20 -11.76
N SER A 88 15.28 0.25 -12.76
CA SER A 88 15.67 0.12 -14.17
C SER A 88 16.89 0.97 -14.58
N ASP A 89 17.36 1.87 -13.72
CA ASP A 89 18.61 2.62 -13.94
C ASP A 89 19.87 1.86 -13.48
N GLY A 90 19.69 0.66 -12.92
CA GLY A 90 20.76 -0.18 -12.39
C GLY A 90 20.99 -0.03 -10.89
N THR A 91 20.22 0.80 -10.19
CA THR A 91 20.28 0.88 -8.71
C THR A 91 19.75 -0.40 -8.09
N GLU A 92 20.58 -1.04 -7.27
CA GLU A 92 20.22 -2.23 -6.51
C GLU A 92 20.38 -1.97 -5.01
N LEU A 93 19.35 -2.28 -4.22
CA LEU A 93 19.35 -2.10 -2.77
C LEU A 93 18.91 -3.40 -2.12
N ASP A 94 19.65 -3.83 -1.12
CA ASP A 94 19.35 -5.00 -0.30
C ASP A 94 19.32 -4.59 1.18
N PRO A 95 18.55 -5.30 2.03
CA PRO A 95 18.62 -5.12 3.47
C PRO A 95 20.06 -5.29 4.02
N PRO A 96 20.41 -4.66 5.15
CA PRO A 96 21.75 -4.76 5.74
C PRO A 96 22.21 -6.19 6.05
N ILE A 97 21.26 -7.12 6.23
CA ILE A 97 21.50 -8.54 6.51
C ILE A 97 21.70 -9.39 5.24
N GLY A 98 21.63 -8.77 4.07
CA GLY A 98 21.73 -9.42 2.75
C GLY A 98 20.42 -9.36 1.96
N PRO A 99 20.41 -9.93 0.74
CA PRO A 99 19.25 -9.91 -0.15
C PRO A 99 18.00 -10.53 0.50
N SER A 100 16.86 -9.88 0.29
CA SER A 100 15.53 -10.34 0.73
C SER A 100 14.96 -11.37 -0.24
N SER A 101 14.08 -12.26 0.24
CA SER A 101 13.24 -13.09 -0.63
C SER A 101 12.29 -12.23 -1.48
N VAL A 102 11.88 -11.08 -0.95
CA VAL A 102 11.05 -10.11 -1.66
C VAL A 102 11.96 -9.18 -2.48
N VAL A 103 12.02 -9.44 -3.79
CA VAL A 103 12.70 -8.57 -4.76
C VAL A 103 11.68 -7.75 -5.53
N ILE A 104 11.75 -6.44 -5.40
CA ILE A 104 10.83 -5.48 -6.02
C ILE A 104 11.53 -4.78 -7.18
N GLU A 105 11.09 -5.09 -8.38
CA GLU A 105 11.48 -4.37 -9.59
C GLU A 105 10.61 -3.13 -9.80
N CYS A 106 11.25 -2.01 -10.17
CA CYS A 106 10.56 -0.74 -10.41
C CYS A 106 11.21 0.03 -11.56
N GLU A 107 10.42 0.37 -12.57
CA GLU A 107 10.84 1.25 -13.66
C GLU A 107 10.95 2.70 -13.18
N VAL A 108 12.04 3.38 -13.54
CA VAL A 108 12.28 4.77 -13.16
C VAL A 108 12.36 5.66 -14.40
N ALA A 109 11.73 6.83 -14.32
CA ALA A 109 11.78 7.84 -15.36
C ALA A 109 11.95 9.25 -14.76
N GLY A 110 12.74 10.09 -15.43
CA GLY A 110 13.14 11.40 -14.88
C GLY A 110 14.20 11.27 -13.77
N ASP A 111 14.47 12.38 -13.10
CA ASP A 111 15.53 12.47 -12.08
C ASP A 111 15.04 11.98 -10.71
N VAL A 112 14.63 10.70 -10.62
CA VAL A 112 14.20 10.08 -9.36
C VAL A 112 15.40 10.08 -8.38
N PRO A 113 15.26 10.66 -7.17
CA PRO A 113 16.36 10.72 -6.20
C PRO A 113 16.51 9.38 -5.46
N LEU A 114 16.94 8.35 -6.18
CA LEU A 114 17.14 7.02 -5.62
C LEU A 114 18.24 7.03 -4.54
N PRO A 115 18.04 6.33 -3.42
CA PRO A 115 19.02 6.28 -2.35
C PRO A 115 20.13 5.25 -2.62
N ASP A 116 21.21 5.34 -1.84
CA ASP A 116 22.30 4.36 -1.81
C ASP A 116 22.13 3.29 -0.70
N ARG A 117 21.10 3.44 0.15
CA ARG A 117 20.79 2.53 1.26
C ARG A 117 19.30 2.59 1.63
N LEU A 118 18.82 1.52 2.25
CA LEU A 118 17.47 1.47 2.81
C LEU A 118 17.34 2.36 4.07
N PRO A 119 16.14 2.88 4.39
CA PRO A 119 15.92 3.65 5.61
C PRO A 119 16.04 2.77 6.86
N GLU A 120 16.51 3.36 7.96
CA GLU A 120 16.41 2.72 9.28
C GLU A 120 15.02 2.96 9.85
N VAL A 121 14.27 1.89 10.12
CA VAL A 121 12.90 1.97 10.64
C VAL A 121 12.83 1.29 12.01
N VAL A 122 12.58 2.09 13.05
CA VAL A 122 12.62 1.68 14.47
C VAL A 122 11.24 1.49 15.09
N TRP A 123 10.18 1.90 14.39
CA TRP A 123 8.81 1.79 14.87
C TRP A 123 7.84 1.64 13.69
N ARG A 124 6.85 0.74 13.84
CA ARG A 124 5.84 0.43 12.82
C ARG A 124 4.47 0.32 13.48
N ARG A 125 3.52 1.11 12.99
CA ARG A 125 2.10 1.00 13.33
C ARG A 125 1.25 1.10 12.07
N GLY A 126 0.12 0.42 12.10
CA GLY A 126 -0.93 0.57 11.11
C GLY A 126 -2.23 1.06 11.75
N ILE A 127 -3.08 1.69 10.95
CA ILE A 127 -4.51 1.84 11.25
C ILE A 127 -5.28 1.29 10.06
N ASP A 128 -6.25 0.43 10.32
CA ASP A 128 -7.16 -0.08 9.30
C ASP A 128 -8.57 -0.28 9.87
N LEU A 129 -9.61 -0.14 9.05
CA LEU A 129 -10.98 -0.42 9.47
C LEU A 129 -11.20 -1.91 9.74
N HIS A 130 -10.56 -2.77 8.94
CA HIS A 130 -10.67 -4.22 8.96
C HIS A 130 -9.26 -4.83 8.78
N PRO A 131 -8.34 -4.67 9.75
CA PRO A 131 -6.99 -5.20 9.61
C PRO A 131 -7.04 -6.71 9.44
N LEU A 132 -6.24 -7.21 8.50
CA LEU A 132 -6.08 -8.63 8.24
C LEU A 132 -4.94 -9.16 9.09
N ASP A 133 -5.16 -10.29 9.76
CA ASP A 133 -4.15 -10.99 10.54
C ASP A 133 -3.26 -11.82 9.62
N ILE A 134 -2.03 -11.37 9.44
CA ILE A 134 -1.03 -12.06 8.61
C ILE A 134 -0.70 -13.48 9.12
N ALA A 135 -1.03 -13.81 10.36
CA ALA A 135 -0.86 -15.15 10.93
C ALA A 135 -2.07 -16.08 10.67
N ASP A 136 -3.21 -15.54 10.24
CA ASP A 136 -4.38 -16.30 9.85
C ASP A 136 -4.28 -16.73 8.37
N ALA A 137 -4.46 -18.02 8.12
CA ALA A 137 -4.39 -18.57 6.78
C ALA A 137 -5.55 -18.08 5.89
N ASP A 138 -6.74 -17.86 6.46
CA ASP A 138 -7.92 -17.42 5.71
C ASP A 138 -7.74 -15.97 5.24
N ASP A 139 -7.11 -15.11 6.06
CA ASP A 139 -6.78 -13.73 5.69
C ASP A 139 -5.67 -13.66 4.64
N VAL A 140 -4.68 -14.56 4.69
CA VAL A 140 -3.65 -14.69 3.65
C VAL A 140 -4.27 -15.18 2.33
N ASP A 141 -5.18 -16.16 2.39
CA ASP A 141 -5.91 -16.64 1.22
C ASP A 141 -6.81 -15.54 0.63
N TRP A 142 -7.41 -14.68 1.48
CA TRP A 142 -8.10 -13.48 1.03
C TRP A 142 -7.17 -12.53 0.25
N LEU A 143 -5.99 -12.22 0.80
CA LEU A 143 -5.01 -11.37 0.11
C LEU A 143 -4.52 -11.96 -1.23
N ASP A 144 -4.32 -13.28 -1.30
CA ASP A 144 -3.93 -13.95 -2.56
C ASP A 144 -5.06 -13.86 -3.58
N ALA A 145 -6.30 -14.10 -3.15
CA ALA A 145 -7.46 -14.01 -4.02
C ALA A 145 -7.55 -12.63 -4.69
N LEU A 146 -7.21 -11.54 -3.96
CA LEU A 146 -7.21 -10.15 -4.47
C LEU A 146 -6.20 -9.88 -5.62
N ILE A 147 -5.42 -10.90 -6.02
CA ILE A 147 -4.47 -10.84 -7.12
C ILE A 147 -5.02 -11.58 -8.33
N TRP A 148 -5.07 -10.88 -9.47
CA TRP A 148 -5.51 -11.45 -10.75
C TRP A 148 -4.77 -12.76 -11.06
N PRO A 149 -5.46 -13.78 -11.62
CA PRO A 149 -4.88 -15.10 -11.87
C PRO A 149 -3.56 -15.08 -12.64
N GLU A 150 -3.42 -14.15 -13.60
CA GLU A 150 -2.24 -14.02 -14.47
C GLU A 150 -1.05 -13.34 -13.80
N HIS A 151 -1.21 -12.79 -12.60
CA HIS A 151 -0.16 -12.07 -11.87
C HIS A 151 0.61 -12.97 -10.89
N ASP A 152 1.20 -14.06 -11.40
CA ASP A 152 2.02 -15.00 -10.62
C ASP A 152 3.19 -14.32 -9.91
N ASP A 153 3.74 -13.25 -10.48
CA ASP A 153 4.83 -12.48 -9.88
C ASP A 153 4.37 -11.72 -8.63
N ARG A 154 3.16 -11.15 -8.65
CA ARG A 154 2.57 -10.48 -7.49
C ARG A 154 2.19 -11.49 -6.41
N ARG A 155 1.64 -12.64 -6.80
CA ARG A 155 1.31 -13.73 -5.87
C ARG A 155 2.54 -14.23 -5.12
N ARG A 156 3.63 -14.54 -5.84
CA ARG A 156 4.89 -14.96 -5.20
C ARG A 156 5.41 -13.90 -4.23
N ARG A 157 5.40 -12.63 -4.65
CA ARG A 157 5.83 -11.50 -3.81
C ARG A 157 4.99 -11.35 -2.54
N LEU A 158 3.67 -11.55 -2.64
CA LEU A 158 2.78 -11.57 -1.49
C LEU A 158 3.22 -12.64 -0.49
N HIS A 159 3.37 -13.89 -0.92
CA HIS A 159 3.78 -14.99 -0.03
C HIS A 159 5.16 -14.79 0.59
N ASP A 160 6.13 -14.29 -0.19
CA ASP A 160 7.46 -13.96 0.34
C ASP A 160 7.39 -12.82 1.38
N ALA A 161 6.53 -11.83 1.15
CA ALA A 161 6.32 -10.72 2.08
C ALA A 161 5.57 -11.16 3.35
N VAL A 162 4.57 -12.04 3.23
CA VAL A 162 3.87 -12.68 4.36
C VAL A 162 4.89 -13.31 5.31
N GLY A 163 5.84 -14.09 4.78
CA GLY A 163 6.88 -14.72 5.61
C GLY A 163 7.77 -13.72 6.36
N ILE A 164 8.08 -12.57 5.75
CA ILE A 164 8.86 -11.49 6.40
C ILE A 164 8.04 -10.83 7.51
N VAL A 165 6.78 -10.50 7.23
CA VAL A 165 5.92 -9.78 8.17
C VAL A 165 5.51 -10.68 9.34
N GLN A 166 5.25 -11.97 9.13
CA GLN A 166 4.97 -12.94 10.19
C GLN A 166 6.12 -13.08 11.20
N ALA A 167 7.37 -12.84 10.79
CA ALA A 167 8.51 -12.93 11.70
C ALA A 167 8.57 -11.78 12.72
N GLU A 168 8.01 -10.61 12.38
CA GLU A 168 7.96 -9.43 13.25
C GLU A 168 6.68 -8.62 12.97
N PRO A 169 5.48 -9.13 13.31
CA PRO A 169 4.21 -8.51 12.90
C PRO A 169 4.07 -7.09 13.45
N PRO A 170 3.65 -6.11 12.63
CA PRO A 170 3.38 -4.76 13.11
C PRO A 170 2.09 -4.76 13.94
N GLN A 171 1.97 -3.81 14.87
CA GLN A 171 0.67 -3.58 15.51
C GLN A 171 -0.19 -2.71 14.59
N ILE A 172 -1.37 -3.21 14.24
CA ILE A 172 -2.34 -2.50 13.41
C ILE A 172 -3.60 -2.27 14.25
N ASP A 173 -3.92 -1.01 14.53
CA ASP A 173 -5.08 -0.65 15.33
C ASP A 173 -6.33 -0.68 14.47
N THR A 174 -7.33 -1.48 14.87
CA THR A 174 -8.63 -1.51 14.22
C THR A 174 -9.40 -0.20 14.47
N GLY A 175 -9.78 0.50 13.42
CA GLY A 175 -10.72 1.61 13.49
C GLY A 175 -10.59 2.61 12.36
N ASP A 176 -11.47 3.60 12.40
CA ASP A 176 -11.46 4.70 11.44
C ASP A 176 -10.22 5.58 11.64
N LEU A 177 -9.49 5.79 10.56
CA LEU A 177 -8.28 6.61 10.54
C LEU A 177 -8.49 8.02 11.10
N VAL A 178 -9.67 8.63 10.92
CA VAL A 178 -9.95 9.98 11.44
C VAL A 178 -10.01 10.00 12.97
N TYR A 179 -10.46 8.90 13.59
CA TYR A 179 -10.60 8.82 15.05
C TYR A 179 -9.38 8.23 15.75
N ARG A 180 -8.57 7.43 15.05
CA ARG A 180 -7.40 6.74 15.63
C ARG A 180 -6.10 7.54 15.50
N ILE A 181 -5.96 8.34 14.44
CA ILE A 181 -4.66 8.90 14.05
C ILE A 181 -3.97 9.72 15.15
N GLU A 182 -4.68 10.60 15.85
CA GLU A 182 -4.06 11.44 16.89
C GLU A 182 -3.47 10.60 18.03
N GLN A 183 -4.18 9.54 18.43
CA GLN A 183 -3.72 8.62 19.47
C GLN A 183 -2.47 7.87 18.99
N THR A 184 -2.50 7.27 17.81
CA THR A 184 -1.36 6.47 17.30
C THR A 184 -0.14 7.35 17.01
N ILE A 185 -0.33 8.60 16.58
CA ILE A 185 0.76 9.59 16.44
C ILE A 185 1.44 9.88 17.79
N ALA A 186 0.68 9.94 18.88
CA ALA A 186 1.22 10.20 20.22
C ALA A 186 2.07 9.04 20.78
N GLU A 187 1.90 7.82 20.25
CA GLU A 187 2.70 6.65 20.63
C GLU A 187 4.06 6.58 19.93
N ALA A 188 4.28 7.37 18.88
CA ALA A 188 5.52 7.35 18.12
C ALA A 188 6.69 7.90 18.96
N PRO A 189 7.89 7.29 18.90
CA PRO A 189 9.07 7.76 19.63
C PRO A 189 9.43 9.22 19.31
N GLU A 190 10.00 9.93 20.28
CA GLU A 190 10.47 11.31 20.12
C GLU A 190 11.84 11.39 19.42
N ASP A 191 12.64 10.33 19.51
CA ASP A 191 13.98 10.20 18.92
C ASP A 191 13.96 9.66 17.48
N ALA A 192 12.77 9.51 16.89
CA ALA A 192 12.55 9.11 15.50
C ALA A 192 11.67 10.12 14.75
N THR A 193 11.93 10.30 13.46
CA THR A 193 11.06 11.11 12.60
C THR A 193 9.82 10.29 12.26
N LEU A 194 8.66 10.74 12.77
CA LEU A 194 7.37 10.15 12.46
C LEU A 194 6.98 10.46 11.00
N VAL A 195 6.65 9.40 10.26
CA VAL A 195 6.12 9.46 8.91
C VAL A 195 4.74 8.81 8.90
N VAL A 196 3.71 9.61 8.63
CA VAL A 196 2.38 9.09 8.29
C VAL A 196 2.34 8.89 6.79
N PHE A 197 2.01 7.69 6.33
CA PHE A 197 1.87 7.42 4.92
C PHE A 197 0.62 6.61 4.59
N HIS A 198 0.19 6.70 3.34
CA HIS A 198 -0.89 5.89 2.81
C HIS A 198 -0.78 5.72 1.30
N ALA A 199 -1.24 4.56 0.83
CA ALA A 199 -1.30 4.25 -0.57
C ALA A 199 -2.62 3.58 -0.94
N ALA A 200 -3.40 4.24 -1.81
CA ALA A 200 -4.71 3.77 -2.29
C ALA A 200 -5.86 3.71 -1.25
N VAL A 201 -5.81 4.39 -0.10
CA VAL A 201 -6.87 4.26 0.94
C VAL A 201 -7.91 5.38 0.86
N LEU A 202 -7.50 6.61 0.55
CA LEU A 202 -8.39 7.77 0.70
C LEU A 202 -9.54 7.75 -0.30
N ALA A 203 -9.42 7.01 -1.41
CA ALA A 203 -10.50 6.81 -2.37
C ALA A 203 -11.75 6.14 -1.75
N TYR A 204 -11.57 5.32 -0.72
CA TYR A 204 -12.66 4.65 0.00
C TYR A 204 -13.38 5.56 1.00
N LEU A 205 -12.80 6.71 1.33
CA LEU A 205 -13.39 7.64 2.29
C LEU A 205 -14.39 8.59 1.61
N PRO A 206 -15.50 8.94 2.30
CA PRO A 206 -16.29 10.13 2.01
C PRO A 206 -15.44 11.41 1.96
N ARG A 207 -15.84 12.39 1.13
CA ARG A 207 -15.05 13.61 0.88
C ARG A 207 -14.77 14.43 2.15
N ASP A 208 -15.73 14.53 3.05
CA ASP A 208 -15.61 15.20 4.34
C ASP A 208 -14.59 14.50 5.24
N ARG A 209 -14.57 13.16 5.24
CA ARG A 209 -13.57 12.37 5.98
C ARG A 209 -12.17 12.52 5.40
N ARG A 210 -12.02 12.60 4.07
CA ARG A 210 -10.72 12.91 3.44
C ARG A 210 -10.20 14.28 3.88
N ALA A 211 -11.06 15.30 3.85
CA ALA A 211 -10.69 16.64 4.29
C ALA A 211 -10.27 16.64 5.76
N ARG A 212 -11.04 15.98 6.62
CA ARG A 212 -10.72 15.89 8.05
C ARG A 212 -9.40 15.17 8.32
N PHE A 213 -9.12 14.07 7.62
CA PHE A 213 -7.83 13.38 7.74
C PHE A 213 -6.65 14.28 7.35
N VAL A 214 -6.78 15.02 6.23
CA VAL A 214 -5.73 15.94 5.79
C VAL A 214 -5.47 17.06 6.80
N GLU A 215 -6.51 17.60 7.43
CA GLU A 215 -6.36 18.57 8.53
C GLU A 215 -5.53 17.98 9.68
N LEU A 216 -5.95 16.81 10.18
CA LEU A 216 -5.30 16.12 11.30
C LEU A 216 -3.81 15.85 11.05
N VAL A 217 -3.46 15.35 9.86
CA VAL A 217 -2.07 15.05 9.52
C VAL A 217 -1.25 16.34 9.39
N ARG A 218 -1.79 17.39 8.76
CA ARG A 218 -1.10 18.68 8.60
C ARG A 218 -0.86 19.40 9.92
N GLU A 219 -1.76 19.23 10.89
CA GLU A 219 -1.63 19.80 12.24
C GLU A 219 -0.68 19.00 13.15
N SER A 220 -0.28 17.80 12.71
CA SER A 220 0.62 16.92 13.47
C SER A 220 2.10 17.25 13.27
N ARG A 221 2.97 16.58 14.05
CA ARG A 221 4.42 16.63 13.88
C ARG A 221 4.96 15.73 12.75
N ALA A 222 4.09 14.94 12.12
CA ALA A 222 4.52 13.92 11.18
C ALA A 222 4.95 14.53 9.84
N ARG A 223 5.91 13.88 9.19
CA ARG A 223 6.06 14.00 7.73
C ARG A 223 4.96 13.18 7.09
N TRP A 224 4.36 13.69 6.02
CA TRP A 224 3.21 13.05 5.40
C TRP A 224 3.50 12.64 3.96
N ILE A 225 3.44 11.33 3.69
CA ILE A 225 3.58 10.79 2.34
C ILE A 225 2.22 10.29 1.86
N SER A 226 1.76 10.79 0.72
CA SER A 226 0.53 10.28 0.07
C SER A 226 0.86 9.71 -1.30
N ALA A 227 0.41 8.49 -1.59
CA ALA A 227 0.44 7.89 -2.92
C ALA A 227 -0.99 7.47 -3.31
N GLU A 228 -1.74 8.40 -3.89
CA GLU A 228 -3.18 8.22 -4.14
C GLU A 228 -3.52 8.50 -5.60
N ALA A 229 -4.65 7.99 -6.06
CA ALA A 229 -5.18 8.39 -7.37
C ALA A 229 -5.33 9.92 -7.43
N ARG A 230 -5.08 10.48 -8.61
CA ARG A 230 -5.13 11.93 -8.84
C ARG A 230 -6.49 12.52 -8.41
N GLY A 231 -6.44 13.69 -7.77
CA GLY A 231 -7.62 14.39 -7.26
C GLY A 231 -8.26 13.79 -6.01
N ILE A 232 -7.74 12.68 -5.46
CA ILE A 232 -8.30 12.06 -4.25
C ILE A 232 -7.94 12.85 -3.00
N VAL A 233 -6.69 13.32 -2.89
CA VAL A 233 -6.18 14.02 -1.69
C VAL A 233 -6.51 15.51 -1.79
N PRO A 234 -7.33 16.07 -0.88
CA PRO A 234 -7.65 17.49 -0.90
C PRO A 234 -6.42 18.39 -0.74
N GLY A 235 -6.33 19.44 -1.55
CA GLY A 235 -5.34 20.50 -1.38
C GLY A 235 -3.92 20.16 -1.85
N ILE A 236 -3.75 19.11 -2.67
CA ILE A 236 -2.50 18.84 -3.41
C ILE A 236 -2.68 19.34 -4.85
N PRO A 237 -1.84 20.27 -5.34
CA PRO A 237 -1.85 20.69 -6.74
C PRO A 237 -1.56 19.50 -7.67
N GLU A 238 -2.29 19.40 -8.78
CA GLU A 238 -2.01 18.40 -9.80
C GLU A 238 -1.01 18.96 -10.83
N PRO A 239 0.22 18.42 -10.92
CA PRO A 239 1.14 18.80 -11.97
C PRO A 239 0.67 18.28 -13.34
N ASP A 240 1.13 18.93 -14.40
CA ASP A 240 0.89 18.47 -15.77
C ASP A 240 1.63 17.16 -16.06
N GLY A 241 1.15 16.42 -17.06
CA GLY A 241 1.86 15.27 -17.62
C GLY A 241 1.64 13.92 -16.94
N GLY A 242 0.68 13.78 -16.03
CA GLY A 242 0.25 12.47 -15.51
C GLY A 242 -0.60 11.69 -16.50
N GLU A 243 -0.44 10.37 -16.55
CA GLU A 243 -1.27 9.48 -17.38
C GLU A 243 -2.56 9.07 -16.65
N ALA A 244 -3.49 8.47 -17.40
CA ALA A 244 -4.73 7.95 -16.84
C ALA A 244 -4.42 6.69 -15.99
N GLY A 245 -4.79 6.72 -14.71
CA GLY A 245 -4.53 5.61 -13.78
C GLY A 245 -3.28 5.79 -12.93
N ASP A 246 -2.45 6.80 -13.20
CA ASP A 246 -1.35 7.17 -12.33
C ASP A 246 -1.85 7.61 -10.96
N PHE A 247 -1.09 7.23 -9.94
CA PHE A 247 -1.16 7.86 -8.63
C PHE A 247 -0.22 9.06 -8.57
N LEU A 248 -0.56 10.02 -7.72
CA LEU A 248 0.28 11.16 -7.39
C LEU A 248 0.97 10.88 -6.05
N LEU A 249 2.30 10.80 -6.08
CA LEU A 249 3.15 10.73 -4.90
C LEU A 249 3.48 12.15 -4.43
N ALA A 250 3.25 12.43 -3.15
CA ALA A 250 3.53 13.74 -2.56
C ALA A 250 4.14 13.61 -1.16
N LEU A 251 4.93 14.61 -0.77
CA LEU A 251 5.48 14.79 0.57
C LEU A 251 5.02 16.14 1.15
N ASP A 252 4.34 16.10 2.28
CA ASP A 252 3.76 17.27 2.97
C ASP A 252 2.92 18.13 2.02
N ALA A 253 2.03 17.48 1.28
CA ALA A 253 1.18 18.06 0.24
C ALA A 253 1.91 18.67 -0.97
N ARG A 254 3.23 18.49 -1.11
CA ARG A 254 3.97 18.88 -2.31
C ARG A 254 4.07 17.68 -3.26
N PRO A 255 3.51 17.77 -4.48
CA PRO A 255 3.61 16.68 -5.46
C PRO A 255 5.06 16.47 -5.89
N LEU A 256 5.48 15.22 -6.01
CA LEU A 256 6.86 14.83 -6.35
C LEU A 256 6.94 13.97 -7.62
N ALA A 257 6.04 12.99 -7.75
CA ALA A 257 6.13 12.01 -8.82
C ALA A 257 4.76 11.45 -9.20
N PHE A 258 4.67 10.95 -10.43
CA PHE A 258 3.61 10.04 -10.85
C PHE A 258 4.08 8.61 -10.63
N VAL A 259 3.22 7.76 -10.07
CA VAL A 259 3.58 6.38 -9.72
C VAL A 259 2.50 5.41 -10.19
N GLN A 260 2.92 4.24 -10.65
CA GLN A 260 2.00 3.16 -10.99
C GLN A 260 1.37 2.61 -9.69
N PRO A 261 0.04 2.34 -9.64
CA PRO A 261 -0.68 2.01 -8.38
C PRO A 261 -0.19 0.78 -7.61
N HIS A 262 0.54 -0.11 -8.27
CA HIS A 262 1.10 -1.35 -7.72
C HIS A 262 2.63 -1.30 -7.66
N GLY A 263 3.23 -0.12 -7.73
CA GLY A 263 4.67 0.08 -7.51
C GLY A 263 5.59 -0.29 -8.68
N ARG A 264 5.05 -0.65 -9.86
CA ARG A 264 5.86 -1.08 -11.01
C ARG A 264 6.69 0.03 -11.66
N ALA A 265 6.28 1.29 -11.49
CA ALA A 265 6.98 2.42 -12.08
C ALA A 265 6.83 3.69 -11.24
N ILE A 266 7.87 4.53 -11.28
CA ILE A 266 7.88 5.89 -10.76
C ILE A 266 8.47 6.83 -11.80
N ARG A 267 7.78 7.95 -12.04
CA ARG A 267 8.26 9.04 -12.87
C ARG A 267 8.35 10.31 -12.06
N TRP A 268 9.56 10.78 -11.81
CA TRP A 268 9.77 12.02 -11.06
C TRP A 268 9.27 13.21 -11.88
N SER A 269 8.36 13.97 -11.29
CA SER A 269 7.95 15.25 -11.85
C SER A 269 8.84 16.31 -11.23
N ALA A 270 9.92 16.66 -11.91
CA ALA A 270 10.72 17.83 -11.57
C ALA A 270 9.85 19.07 -11.79
N THR A 271 8.95 19.34 -10.86
CA THR A 271 8.17 20.57 -10.87
C THR A 271 9.02 21.57 -10.07
N PRO A 272 9.52 22.65 -10.70
CA PRO A 272 10.29 23.67 -9.99
C PRO A 272 9.50 24.34 -8.86
#